data_AF-A0A7V1MNT1-F1
#
_entry.id   AF-A0A7V1MNT1-F1
#
_cell.length_a   1.000
_cell.length_b   1.000
_cell.length_c   1.000
_cell.angle_alpha   90.00
_cell.angle_beta   90.00
_cell.angle_gamma   90.00
#
_symmetry.space_group_name_H-M   'P 1'
#
loop_
_entity.id
_entity.type
_entity.pdbx_description
1 polymer ?
#
loop_
_entity_poly.entity_id
_entity_poly.type
_entity_poly.pdbx_seq_one_letter_code
_entity_poly.pdbx_strand_id
1 'polypeptide(L)'
;MHSKAKEDLRKLVLPEGAEPRTLKAAKILVKGGLLSSLTLLGREEEIRQVAQKEGCDLKGIILKNPEISERRDEFAQEYFNCLLYTS
;
A
#
# COMPACT_ATOMS: atom_id res chain seq x y z
N MET A 1 -28.17 -3.49 17.17
CA MET A 1 -28.05 -3.80 15.73
C MET A 1 -26.99 -2.90 15.13
N HIS A 2 -25.82 -3.46 14.81
CA HIS A 2 -24.63 -2.70 14.38
C HIS A 2 -24.73 -2.31 12.90
N SER A 3 -25.27 -1.13 12.61
CA SER A 3 -25.32 -0.55 11.26
C SER A 3 -24.22 0.50 11.05
N LYS A 4 -22.95 0.08 11.12
CA LYS A 4 -21.79 0.86 10.64
C LYS A 4 -21.02 0.02 9.62
N ALA A 5 -21.59 -0.24 8.45
CA ALA A 5 -21.01 -1.22 7.53
C ALA A 5 -21.02 -0.83 6.05
N LYS A 6 -21.20 0.44 5.67
CA LYS A 6 -21.32 0.78 4.23
C LYS A 6 -20.50 1.92 3.65
N GLU A 7 -19.78 2.74 4.42
CA GLU A 7 -19.17 3.95 3.82
C GLU A 7 -17.74 4.26 4.28
N ASP A 8 -17.05 3.30 4.87
CA ASP A 8 -15.65 3.50 5.24
C ASP A 8 -14.78 2.84 4.15
N LEU A 9 -14.79 3.41 2.95
CA LEU A 9 -13.89 2.97 1.88
C LEU A 9 -12.45 3.30 2.28
N ARG A 10 -11.81 2.38 3.00
CA ARG A 10 -10.49 2.61 3.57
C ARG A 10 -9.41 2.63 2.49
N LYS A 11 -8.46 3.55 2.67
CA LYS A 11 -7.20 3.56 1.91
C LYS A 11 -6.24 2.62 2.63
N LEU A 12 -5.70 1.63 1.93
CA LEU A 12 -4.74 0.68 2.49
C LEU A 12 -3.38 0.89 1.85
N VAL A 13 -2.33 0.96 2.66
CA VAL A 13 -0.95 0.98 2.21
C VAL A 13 -0.27 -0.29 2.69
N LEU A 14 0.32 -1.06 1.77
CA LEU A 14 1.06 -2.27 2.09
C LEU A 14 2.55 -2.02 1.79
N PRO A 15 3.41 -1.99 2.83
CA PRO A 15 4.83 -1.70 2.67
C PRO A 15 5.61 -2.86 2.00
N GLU A 16 5.08 -4.08 2.06
CA GLU A 16 5.69 -5.29 1.51
C GLU A 16 5.09 -5.67 0.14
N GLY A 17 4.96 -4.69 -0.76
CA GLY A 17 4.24 -4.85 -2.03
C GLY A 17 4.81 -5.91 -2.97
N ALA A 18 6.09 -6.29 -2.80
CA ALA A 18 6.76 -7.32 -3.58
C ALA A 18 6.62 -8.73 -2.99
N GLU A 19 6.01 -8.88 -1.80
CA GLU A 19 5.85 -10.18 -1.18
C GLU A 19 4.60 -10.90 -1.75
N PRO A 20 4.72 -12.17 -2.20
CA PRO A 20 3.60 -12.89 -2.81
C PRO A 20 2.37 -13.05 -1.89
N ARG A 21 2.56 -13.17 -0.58
CA ARG A 21 1.46 -13.29 0.40
C ARG A 21 0.68 -11.98 0.51
N THR A 22 1.40 -10.87 0.56
CA THR A 22 0.84 -9.52 0.57
C THR A 22 0.04 -9.24 -0.70
N LEU A 23 0.53 -9.63 -1.88
CA LEU A 23 -0.20 -9.50 -3.16
C LEU A 23 -1.45 -10.39 -3.23
N LYS A 24 -1.43 -11.59 -2.63
CA LYS A 24 -2.64 -12.44 -2.51
C LYS A 24 -3.71 -11.80 -1.65
N ALA A 25 -3.33 -11.21 -0.51
CA ALA A 25 -4.26 -10.50 0.36
C ALA A 25 -4.85 -9.28 -0.36
N ALA A 26 -4.00 -8.49 -1.03
CA ALA A 26 -4.42 -7.38 -1.88
C ALA A 26 -5.45 -7.81 -2.94
N LYS A 27 -5.23 -8.92 -3.63
CA LYS A 27 -6.16 -9.49 -4.62
C LYS A 27 -7.54 -9.79 -4.03
N ILE A 28 -7.59 -10.39 -2.84
CA ILE A 28 -8.86 -10.70 -2.15
C ILE A 28 -9.60 -9.41 -1.81
N LEU A 29 -8.89 -8.40 -1.32
CA LEU A 29 -9.47 -7.11 -0.92
C LEU A 29 -9.99 -6.31 -2.11
N VAL A 30 -9.25 -6.31 -3.23
CA VAL A 30 -9.66 -5.64 -4.48
C VAL A 30 -10.87 -6.35 -5.10
N LYS A 31 -10.86 -7.70 -5.16
CA LYS A 31 -12.02 -8.47 -5.65
C LYS A 31 -13.27 -8.29 -4.79
N GLY A 32 -13.09 -8.10 -3.47
CA GLY A 32 -14.19 -7.85 -2.55
C GLY A 32 -14.83 -6.47 -2.66
N GLY A 33 -14.25 -5.54 -3.44
CA GLY A 33 -14.75 -4.17 -3.54
C GLY A 33 -14.73 -3.39 -2.22
N LEU A 34 -13.88 -3.83 -1.28
CA LEU A 34 -13.85 -3.33 0.10
C LEU A 34 -12.95 -2.10 0.29
N LEU A 35 -12.15 -1.72 -0.71
CA LEU A 35 -11.16 -0.64 -0.63
C LEU A 35 -11.44 0.44 -1.69
N SER A 36 -11.34 1.72 -1.32
CA SER A 36 -11.32 2.83 -2.29
C SER A 36 -10.00 2.91 -3.04
N SER A 37 -8.91 2.60 -2.36
CA SER A 37 -7.56 2.67 -2.92
C SER A 37 -6.61 1.75 -2.17
N LEU A 38 -5.77 1.06 -2.94
CA LEU A 38 -4.69 0.23 -2.43
C LEU A 38 -3.38 0.79 -2.96
N THR A 39 -2.45 1.10 -2.05
CA THR A 39 -1.09 1.49 -2.40
C THR A 39 -0.13 0.37 -2.01
N LEU A 40 0.68 -0.10 -2.96
CA LEU A 40 1.77 -1.02 -2.70
C LEU A 40 3.08 -0.23 -2.70
N LEU A 41 3.87 -0.39 -1.65
CA LEU A 41 5.22 0.15 -1.60
C LEU A 41 6.24 -0.90 -2.03
N GLY A 42 7.23 -0.48 -2.79
CA GLY A 42 8.33 -1.32 -3.25
C GLY A 42 8.78 -0.96 -4.66
N ARG A 43 9.72 -1.75 -5.20
CA ARG A 43 10.19 -1.58 -6.57
C ARG A 43 9.12 -2.01 -7.55
N GLU A 44 8.81 -1.13 -8.49
CA GLU A 44 7.69 -1.32 -9.41
C GLU A 44 7.86 -2.59 -10.26
N GLU A 45 9.08 -2.86 -10.72
CA GLU A 45 9.41 -4.05 -11.51
C GLU A 45 9.16 -5.35 -10.73
N GLU A 46 9.61 -5.41 -9.47
CA GLU A 46 9.44 -6.59 -8.62
C GLU A 46 7.96 -6.86 -8.34
N ILE A 47 7.19 -5.80 -8.02
CA ILE A 47 5.75 -5.90 -7.77
C ILE A 47 5.02 -6.39 -9.02
N ARG A 48 5.35 -5.84 -10.20
CA ARG A 48 4.74 -6.25 -11.48
C ARG A 48 5.06 -7.72 -11.82
N GLN A 49 6.30 -8.16 -11.59
CA GLN A 49 6.70 -9.55 -11.82
C GLN A 49 5.93 -10.52 -10.92
N VAL A 50 5.83 -10.22 -9.62
CA VAL A 50 5.11 -11.08 -8.68
C VAL A 50 3.61 -11.05 -8.94
N ALA A 51 3.05 -9.89 -9.29
CA ALA A 51 1.64 -9.77 -9.67
C ALA A 51 1.30 -10.60 -10.92
N GLN A 52 2.16 -10.61 -11.95
CA GLN A 52 1.98 -11.49 -13.10
C GLN A 52 2.04 -12.96 -12.71
N LYS A 53 3.02 -13.37 -11.89
CA LYS A 53 3.14 -14.76 -11.42
C LYS A 53 1.92 -15.23 -10.63
N GLU A 54 1.34 -14.35 -9.82
CA GLU A 54 0.18 -14.65 -8.97
C GLU A 54 -1.18 -14.38 -9.67
N GLY A 55 -1.15 -13.93 -10.92
CA GLY A 55 -2.34 -13.55 -11.69
C GLY A 55 -3.17 -12.49 -10.96
N CYS A 56 -2.51 -11.50 -10.38
CA CYS A 56 -3.13 -10.34 -9.74
C CYS A 56 -3.18 -9.19 -10.74
N ASP A 57 -4.37 -8.61 -10.93
CA ASP A 57 -4.49 -7.38 -11.72
C ASP A 57 -4.12 -6.19 -10.82
N LEU A 58 -3.21 -5.34 -11.30
CA LEU A 58 -2.78 -4.12 -10.61
C LEU A 58 -3.64 -2.91 -11.00
N LYS A 59 -4.69 -3.12 -11.81
CA LYS A 59 -5.58 -2.05 -12.25
C LYS A 59 -6.27 -1.37 -11.06
N GLY A 60 -6.00 -0.07 -10.88
CA GLY A 60 -6.50 0.71 -9.75
C GLY A 60 -5.64 0.63 -8.48
N ILE A 61 -4.53 -0.12 -8.51
CA ILE A 61 -3.54 -0.15 -7.44
C ILE A 61 -2.47 0.91 -7.70
N ILE A 62 -2.17 1.71 -6.68
CA ILE A 62 -1.13 2.73 -6.73
C ILE A 62 0.19 2.05 -6.36
N LEU A 63 1.19 2.13 -7.23
CA LEU A 63 2.54 1.67 -6.94
C LEU A 63 3.38 2.88 -6.53
N LYS A 64 4.04 2.81 -5.38
CA LYS A 64 4.96 3.86 -4.94
C LYS A 64 6.28 3.25 -4.51
N ASN A 65 7.37 3.75 -5.08
CA ASN A 65 8.70 3.37 -4.62
C ASN A 65 9.18 4.39 -3.56
N PRO A 66 9.30 4.00 -2.28
CA PRO A 66 9.80 4.89 -1.24
C PRO A 66 11.27 5.29 -1.43
N GLU A 67 12.05 4.56 -2.25
CA GLU A 67 13.46 4.86 -2.50
C GLU A 67 13.69 6.10 -3.37
N ILE A 68 12.75 6.40 -4.28
CA ILE A 68 12.86 7.49 -5.26
C ILE A 68 11.80 8.57 -5.05
N SER A 69 11.03 8.48 -3.97
CA SER A 69 9.95 9.43 -3.68
C SER A 69 10.52 10.82 -3.43
N GLU A 70 10.09 11.83 -4.19
CA GLU A 70 10.49 13.24 -4.00
C GLU A 70 10.22 13.78 -2.59
N ARG A 71 9.24 13.18 -1.89
CA ARG A 71 8.90 13.50 -0.49
C ARG A 71 9.78 12.82 0.56
N ARG A 72 10.86 12.14 0.15
CA ARG A 72 11.75 11.42 1.08
C ARG A 72 12.30 12.34 2.16
N ASP A 73 12.76 13.53 1.75
CA ASP A 73 13.39 14.50 2.65
C ASP A 73 12.36 15.07 3.65
N GLU A 74 11.15 15.36 3.18
CA GLU A 74 10.03 15.80 4.03
C GLU A 74 9.68 14.73 5.08
N PHE A 75 9.57 13.46 4.68
CA PHE A 75 9.29 12.36 5.62
C PHE A 75 10.45 12.10 6.59
N ALA A 76 11.70 12.21 6.13
CA ALA A 76 12.88 12.04 6.98
C ALA A 76 12.95 13.15 8.05
N GLN A 77 12.65 14.39 7.66
CA GLN A 77 12.64 15.53 8.57
C GLN A 77 11.52 15.42 9.61
N GLU A 78 10.32 15.03 9.21
CA GLU A 78 9.20 14.82 10.13
C GLU A 78 9.47 13.65 11.10
N TYR A 79 10.04 12.55 10.60
CA TYR A 79 10.45 11.42 11.43
C TYR A 79 11.50 11.82 12.47
N PHE A 80 12.50 12.60 12.07
CA PHE A 80 13.52 13.13 12.97
C PHE A 80 12.93 14.06 14.04
N ASN A 81 12.01 14.95 13.65
CA ASN A 81 11.29 15.81 14.59
C ASN A 81 10.51 14.97 15.61
N CYS A 82 9.77 13.94 15.18
CA CYS A 82 9.04 13.05 16.10
C CYS A 82 9.97 12.36 17.11
N LEU A 83 11.18 11.95 16.70
CA LEU A 83 12.16 11.33 17.60
C LEU A 83 12.71 12.32 18.65
N LEU A 84 12.92 13.57 18.26
CA LEU A 84 13.44 14.60 19.17
C LEU A 84 12.42 15.05 20.23
N TYR A 85 11.13 15.11 19.88
CA TYR A 85 10.08 15.53 20.83
C TYR A 85 9.74 14.49 21.91
N THR A 86 10.31 13.28 21.82
CA THR A 86 10.15 12.22 22.82
C THR A 86 11.30 12.12 23.85
N SER A 87 12.29 13.02 23.78
CA SER A 87 13.41 13.13 24.73
C SER A 87 13.21 14.30 25.70
#